data_AF-A0A916MEX0-F1
#
_entry.id   AF-A0A916MEX0-F1
#
_cell.length_a   1.000
_cell.length_b   1.000
_cell.length_c   1.000
_cell.angle_alpha   90.00
_cell.angle_beta   90.00
_cell.angle_gamma   90.00
#
_symmetry.space_group_name_H-M   'P 1'
#
loop_
_entity.id
_entity.type
_entity.pdbx_description
1 polymer ?
#
loop_
_entity_poly.entity_id
_entity_poly.type
_entity_poly.pdbx_seq_one_letter_code
_entity_poly.pdbx_strand_id
1 'polypeptide(L)'
;MRTNLVGLAALIVLGFLGLAGCAAVNKAIDDPARKVTVDVPFKGDAVGVTVVSWSSEGDIADGVGHLANHDYDKAKEAFERALTLTKDADPDTHFGLGVAYEMLENLPKAEEHYKAANLLKPREDRGAAVRRVLIKQGKLKE
;
A
#
# COMPACT_ATOMS: atom_id res chain seq x y z
N MET A 1 5.27 60.05 -30.63
CA MET A 1 3.93 60.66 -30.75
C MET A 1 2.92 59.53 -30.97
N ARG A 2 1.94 59.38 -30.06
CA ARG A 2 0.57 58.80 -30.20
C ARG A 2 0.39 57.54 -31.08
N THR A 3 0.19 56.34 -30.54
CA THR A 3 -1.08 55.71 -30.07
C THR A 3 -2.27 55.78 -31.03
N ASN A 4 -2.66 54.61 -31.57
CA ASN A 4 -4.00 54.18 -32.02
C ASN A 4 -4.11 52.70 -31.54
N LEU A 5 -4.93 52.23 -30.58
CA LEU A 5 -6.40 52.28 -30.38
C LEU A 5 -7.13 51.89 -31.69
N VAL A 6 -7.96 50.85 -31.84
CA VAL A 6 -8.70 49.88 -30.99
C VAL A 6 -9.10 48.71 -31.90
N GLY A 7 -9.22 47.46 -31.41
CA GLY A 7 -10.03 46.45 -32.12
C GLY A 7 -9.90 44.98 -31.73
N LEU A 8 -10.52 44.60 -30.61
CA LEU A 8 -11.05 43.27 -30.25
C LEU A 8 -10.14 42.02 -30.34
N ALA A 9 -9.72 41.52 -29.17
CA ALA A 9 -9.84 40.09 -28.85
C ALA A 9 -9.82 39.85 -27.32
N ALA A 10 -10.98 39.41 -26.82
CA ALA A 10 -11.19 38.46 -25.72
C ALA A 10 -10.38 38.58 -24.41
N LEU A 11 -11.04 39.22 -23.43
CA LEU A 11 -11.30 38.76 -22.07
C LEU A 11 -10.43 37.65 -21.42
N ILE A 12 -9.89 38.05 -20.26
CA ILE A 12 -9.70 37.29 -19.01
C ILE A 12 -8.50 36.34 -18.95
N VAL A 13 -7.40 36.84 -18.38
CA VAL A 13 -6.68 36.12 -17.32
C VAL A 13 -6.50 37.10 -16.16
N LEU A 14 -7.47 37.06 -15.24
CA LEU A 14 -7.37 37.69 -13.93
C LEU A 14 -6.27 37.00 -13.14
N GLY A 15 -5.28 37.79 -12.71
CA GLY A 15 -4.37 37.37 -11.66
C GLY A 15 -5.13 37.09 -10.38
N PHE A 16 -4.85 35.94 -9.78
CA PHE A 16 -5.11 35.70 -8.36
C PHE A 16 -3.80 35.34 -7.68
N LEU A 17 -3.28 36.34 -6.98
CA LEU A 17 -2.36 36.18 -5.87
C LEU A 17 -3.15 35.52 -4.72
N GLY A 18 -2.56 34.51 -4.06
CA GLY A 18 -2.78 34.29 -2.64
C GLY A 18 -3.66 33.11 -2.21
N LEU A 19 -2.96 32.17 -1.55
CA LEU A 19 -3.39 31.34 -0.41
C LEU A 19 -4.26 30.08 -0.65
N ALA A 20 -3.60 28.97 -0.29
CA ALA A 20 -4.10 27.89 0.56
C ALA A 20 -5.26 27.04 0.02
N GLY A 21 -4.93 25.82 -0.40
CA GLY A 21 -5.90 24.74 -0.48
C GLY A 21 -5.63 23.75 -1.60
N CYS A 22 -4.96 22.65 -1.25
CA CYS A 22 -5.13 21.34 -1.86
C CYS A 22 -4.78 21.18 -3.36
N ALA A 23 -3.52 21.42 -3.74
CA ALA A 23 -2.93 20.77 -4.92
C ALA A 23 -2.03 19.56 -4.56
N ALA A 24 -2.03 19.14 -3.29
CA ALA A 24 -1.19 18.05 -2.78
C ALA A 24 -1.91 16.72 -2.53
N VAL A 25 -3.24 16.66 -2.69
CA VAL A 25 -4.01 15.44 -2.36
C VAL A 25 -4.07 14.43 -3.52
N ASN A 26 -3.88 14.87 -4.78
CA ASN A 26 -3.99 13.95 -5.93
C ASN A 26 -2.67 13.38 -6.46
N LYS A 27 -1.50 13.88 -6.02
CA LYS A 27 -0.21 13.34 -6.49
C LYS A 27 0.21 12.05 -5.76
N ALA A 28 -0.38 11.78 -4.59
CA ALA A 28 -0.02 10.62 -3.76
C ALA A 28 -0.71 9.30 -4.17
N ILE A 29 -1.72 9.34 -5.04
CA ILE A 29 -2.50 8.16 -5.45
C ILE A 29 -1.83 7.40 -6.61
N ASP A 30 -0.99 8.05 -7.41
CA ASP A 30 -0.40 7.50 -8.65
C ASP A 30 1.13 7.33 -8.60
N ASP A 31 1.76 7.24 -7.43
CA ASP A 31 3.20 6.96 -7.33
C ASP A 31 3.47 5.43 -7.35
N PRO A 32 3.98 4.84 -8.45
CA PRO A 32 4.26 3.42 -8.53
C PRO A 32 5.38 2.95 -7.60
N ALA A 33 6.18 3.86 -7.01
CA ALA A 33 7.26 3.53 -6.09
C ALA A 33 6.78 3.08 -4.70
N ARG A 34 5.47 3.08 -4.46
CA ARG A 34 4.84 2.88 -3.15
C ARG A 34 4.05 1.58 -3.02
N LYS A 35 4.05 0.76 -4.07
CA LYS A 35 3.37 -0.52 -4.10
C LYS A 35 4.32 -1.60 -4.57
N VAL A 36 4.27 -2.74 -3.89
CA VAL A 36 4.95 -3.96 -4.34
C VAL A 36 3.89 -5.01 -4.61
N THR A 37 3.99 -5.66 -5.76
CA THR A 37 3.22 -6.87 -6.04
C THR A 37 4.12 -8.06 -5.77
N VAL A 38 3.76 -8.86 -4.78
CA VAL A 38 4.47 -10.09 -4.41
C VAL A 38 3.71 -11.27 -5.02
N ASP A 39 4.43 -12.08 -5.78
CA ASP A 39 3.89 -13.31 -6.33
C ASP A 39 3.84 -14.39 -5.25
N VAL A 40 2.67 -14.59 -4.67
CA VAL A 40 2.45 -15.57 -3.62
C VAL A 40 2.09 -16.92 -4.24
N PRO A 41 2.88 -17.98 -4.03
CA PRO A 41 2.60 -19.29 -4.63
C PRO A 41 1.33 -19.89 -4.03
N PHE A 42 0.43 -20.37 -4.87
CA PHE A 42 -0.79 -21.05 -4.46
C PHE A 42 -1.21 -22.09 -5.51
N LYS A 43 -1.22 -23.37 -5.11
CA LYS A 43 -1.69 -24.51 -5.93
C LYS A 43 -1.03 -24.66 -7.31
N GLY A 44 0.24 -24.28 -7.41
CA GLY A 44 0.99 -24.34 -8.67
C GLY A 44 0.91 -23.06 -9.51
N ASP A 45 0.06 -22.11 -9.11
CA ASP A 45 -0.02 -20.78 -9.71
C ASP A 45 0.58 -19.71 -8.77
N ALA A 46 0.84 -18.52 -9.31
CA ALA A 46 1.24 -17.35 -8.53
C ALA A 46 0.09 -16.35 -8.44
N VAL A 47 -0.27 -15.96 -7.21
CA VAL A 47 -1.26 -14.93 -6.95
C VAL A 47 -0.52 -13.63 -6.63
N GLY A 48 -0.66 -12.63 -7.51
CA GLY A 48 -0.10 -11.30 -7.27
C GLY A 48 -0.82 -10.60 -6.12
N VAL A 49 -0.11 -10.39 -5.01
CA VAL A 49 -0.62 -9.70 -3.82
C VAL A 49 0.06 -8.34 -3.73
N THR A 50 -0.75 -7.27 -3.73
CA THR A 50 -0.21 -5.91 -3.69
C THR A 50 -0.20 -5.37 -2.26
N VAL A 51 0.99 -4.99 -1.78
CA VAL A 51 1.19 -4.28 -0.50
C VAL A 51 1.52 -2.83 -0.84
N VAL A 52 0.86 -1.89 -0.15
CA VAL A 52 1.01 -0.45 -0.39
C VAL A 52 1.56 0.25 0.86
N SER A 53 2.41 1.26 0.66
CA SER A 53 2.84 2.21 1.69
C SER A 53 2.48 3.63 1.27
N TRP A 54 1.79 4.37 2.12
CA TRP A 54 1.44 5.77 1.82
C TRP A 54 2.58 6.75 2.10
N SER A 55 3.66 6.29 2.74
CA SER A 55 4.85 7.06 3.06
C SER A 55 6.06 6.58 2.24
N SER A 56 6.91 7.54 1.82
CA SER A 56 8.22 7.28 1.23
C SER A 56 9.33 7.10 2.26
N GLU A 57 9.03 7.32 3.54
CA GLU A 57 9.97 7.25 4.65
C GLU A 57 9.36 6.42 5.79
N GLY A 58 10.21 5.68 6.51
CA GLY A 58 9.83 4.92 7.70
C GLY A 58 9.73 3.41 7.47
N ASP A 59 9.57 2.70 8.58
CA ASP A 59 9.69 1.23 8.63
C ASP A 59 8.72 0.48 7.70
N ILE A 60 7.55 1.05 7.37
CA ILE A 60 6.61 0.46 6.40
C ILE A 60 7.19 0.48 4.98
N ALA A 61 7.82 1.59 4.60
CA ALA A 61 8.46 1.74 3.29
C ALA A 61 9.66 0.78 3.15
N ASP A 62 10.46 0.65 4.21
CA ASP A 62 11.54 -0.34 4.28
C ASP A 62 11.01 -1.76 4.14
N GLY A 63 9.91 -2.10 4.83
CA GLY A 63 9.25 -3.39 4.72
C GLY A 63 8.79 -3.71 3.30
N VAL A 64 8.18 -2.74 2.62
CA VAL A 64 7.78 -2.85 1.21
C VAL A 64 8.99 -3.02 0.29
N GLY A 65 10.07 -2.28 0.52
CA GLY A 65 11.32 -2.42 -0.24
C GLY A 65 11.96 -3.80 -0.07
N HIS A 66 11.96 -4.34 1.15
CA HIS A 66 12.45 -5.69 1.41
C HIS A 66 11.57 -6.77 0.78
N LEU A 67 10.24 -6.60 0.76
CA LEU A 67 9.35 -7.50 0.01
C LEU A 67 9.69 -7.52 -1.48
N ALA A 68 9.97 -6.35 -2.08
CA ALA A 68 10.34 -6.26 -3.49
C ALA A 68 11.68 -6.95 -3.80
N ASN A 69 12.58 -6.98 -2.82
CA ASN A 69 13.87 -7.65 -2.92
C ASN A 69 13.84 -9.13 -2.52
N HIS A 70 12.66 -9.69 -2.19
CA HIS A 70 12.50 -11.05 -1.65
C HIS A 70 13.23 -11.28 -0.30
N ASP A 71 13.61 -10.20 0.40
CA ASP A 71 14.24 -10.22 1.73
C ASP A 71 13.15 -10.35 2.82
N TYR A 72 12.43 -11.47 2.85
CA TYR A 72 11.22 -11.62 3.67
C TYR A 72 11.47 -11.48 5.18
N ASP A 73 12.62 -11.90 5.67
CA ASP A 73 12.99 -11.72 7.08
C ASP A 73 13.16 -10.25 7.46
N LYS A 74 13.84 -9.46 6.61
CA LYS A 74 13.99 -8.03 6.84
C LYS A 74 12.68 -7.29 6.66
N ALA A 75 11.84 -7.72 5.72
CA ALA A 75 10.50 -7.17 5.55
C ALA A 75 9.67 -7.34 6.82
N LYS A 76 9.67 -8.54 7.39
CA LYS A 76 9.03 -8.86 8.67
C LYS A 76 9.55 -7.93 9.79
N GLU A 77 10.87 -7.84 9.97
CA GLU A 77 11.47 -6.98 11.00
C GLU A 77 11.06 -5.51 10.85
N ALA A 78 11.07 -4.99 9.62
CA ALA A 78 10.67 -3.62 9.34
C ALA A 78 9.19 -3.40 9.68
N PHE A 79 8.28 -4.28 9.24
CA PHE A 79 6.87 -4.11 9.60
C PHE A 79 6.60 -4.30 11.09
N GLU A 80 7.33 -5.15 11.82
CA GLU A 80 7.19 -5.29 13.28
C GLU A 80 7.61 -4.00 14.01
N ARG A 81 8.68 -3.34 13.55
CA ARG A 81 9.05 -2.00 14.06
C ARG A 81 7.98 -0.97 13.74
N ALA A 82 7.42 -1.00 12.53
CA ALA A 82 6.33 -0.10 12.15
C ALA A 82 5.10 -0.25 13.06
N LEU A 83 4.71 -1.47 13.42
CA LEU A 83 3.60 -1.71 14.35
C LEU A 83 3.89 -1.19 15.77
N THR A 84 5.14 -1.31 16.22
CA THR A 84 5.58 -0.78 17.53
C THR A 84 5.39 0.75 17.59
N LEU A 85 5.62 1.46 16.48
CA LEU A 85 5.49 2.92 16.40
C LEU A 85 4.03 3.36 16.19
N THR A 86 3.26 2.60 15.41
CA THR A 86 1.87 2.92 15.04
C THR A 86 0.82 2.36 15.99
N LYS A 87 1.23 1.64 17.04
CA LYS A 87 0.37 1.00 18.06
C LYS A 87 -0.66 0.03 17.46
N ASP A 88 -0.21 -0.85 16.58
CA ASP A 88 -1.01 -1.97 16.04
C ASP A 88 -2.31 -1.58 15.31
N ALA A 89 -2.41 -0.34 14.82
CA ALA A 89 -3.64 0.17 14.20
C ALA A 89 -3.59 0.22 12.67
N ASP A 90 -2.45 -0.09 12.05
CA ASP A 90 -2.27 0.08 10.61
C ASP A 90 -2.57 -1.23 9.84
N PRO A 91 -3.64 -1.26 9.02
CA PRO A 91 -4.04 -2.47 8.34
C PRO A 91 -3.12 -2.85 7.16
N ASP A 92 -2.41 -1.89 6.55
CA ASP A 92 -1.48 -2.17 5.46
C ASP A 92 -0.20 -2.83 5.98
N THR A 93 0.28 -2.42 7.17
CA THR A 93 1.41 -3.05 7.88
C THR A 93 1.08 -4.48 8.29
N HIS A 94 -0.11 -4.73 8.86
CA HIS A 94 -0.57 -6.10 9.12
C HIS A 94 -0.65 -6.92 7.83
N PHE A 95 -1.11 -6.33 6.73
CA PHE A 95 -1.16 -7.04 5.47
C PHE A 95 0.25 -7.39 4.94
N GLY A 96 1.19 -6.47 5.05
CA GLY A 96 2.61 -6.68 4.71
C GLY A 96 3.26 -7.78 5.55
N LEU A 97 2.99 -7.82 6.86
CA LEU A 97 3.43 -8.93 7.73
C LEU A 97 2.82 -10.25 7.32
N GLY A 98 1.53 -10.27 6.99
CA GLY A 98 0.85 -11.46 6.49
C GLY A 98 1.56 -12.02 5.26
N VAL A 99 1.94 -11.15 4.30
CA VAL A 99 2.70 -11.54 3.11
C VAL A 99 4.10 -12.05 3.49
N ALA A 100 4.85 -11.31 4.32
CA ALA A 100 6.19 -11.72 4.73
C ALA A 100 6.17 -13.10 5.42
N TYR A 101 5.25 -13.33 6.34
CA TYR A 101 5.09 -14.62 7.02
C TYR A 101 4.61 -15.73 6.09
N GLU A 102 3.74 -15.44 5.12
CA GLU A 102 3.30 -16.43 4.13
C GLU A 102 4.48 -16.87 3.23
N MET A 103 5.36 -15.94 2.85
CA MET A 103 6.57 -16.24 2.07
C MET A 103 7.65 -16.97 2.89
N LEU A 104 7.64 -16.80 4.21
CA LEU A 104 8.47 -17.56 5.16
C LEU A 104 7.83 -18.90 5.57
N GLU A 105 6.75 -19.33 4.90
CA GLU A 105 5.98 -20.55 5.20
C GLU A 105 5.38 -20.64 6.61
N ASN A 106 5.38 -19.53 7.36
CA ASN A 106 4.75 -19.45 8.68
C ASN A 106 3.26 -19.10 8.53
N LEU A 107 2.50 -20.08 8.03
CA LEU A 107 1.07 -19.91 7.76
C LEU A 107 0.24 -19.50 9.00
N PRO A 108 0.51 -19.98 10.22
CA PRO A 108 -0.23 -19.55 11.42
C PRO A 108 -0.12 -18.04 11.68
N LYS A 109 1.11 -17.47 11.60
CA LYS A 109 1.31 -16.03 11.76
C LYS A 109 0.76 -15.22 10.58
N ALA A 110 0.86 -15.76 9.37
CA ALA A 110 0.26 -15.13 8.20
C ALA A 110 -1.26 -14.98 8.37
N GLU A 111 -1.94 -16.02 8.88
CA GLU A 111 -3.37 -15.99 9.19
C GLU A 111 -3.72 -14.91 10.20
N GLU A 112 -2.98 -14.82 11.30
CA GLU A 112 -3.19 -13.81 12.35
C GLU A 112 -3.17 -12.40 11.77
N HIS A 113 -2.10 -12.06 11.03
CA HIS A 113 -1.93 -10.73 10.49
C HIS A 113 -2.89 -10.43 9.33
N TYR A 114 -3.22 -11.39 8.47
CA TYR A 114 -4.25 -11.19 7.45
C TYR A 114 -5.64 -10.98 8.06
N LYS A 115 -5.97 -11.70 9.13
CA LYS A 115 -7.21 -11.47 9.87
C LYS A 115 -7.24 -10.10 10.52
N ALA A 116 -6.14 -9.66 11.15
CA ALA A 116 -6.03 -8.33 11.73
C ALA A 116 -6.21 -7.23 10.66
N ALA A 117 -5.52 -7.33 9.53
CA ALA A 117 -5.66 -6.40 8.41
C ALA A 117 -7.10 -6.32 7.87
N ASN A 118 -7.76 -7.47 7.71
CA ASN A 118 -9.14 -7.54 7.24
C ASN A 118 -10.15 -7.06 8.28
N LEU A 119 -9.88 -7.24 9.58
CA LEU A 119 -10.73 -6.75 10.66
C LEU A 119 -10.68 -5.22 10.77
N LEU A 120 -9.47 -4.65 10.69
CA LEU A 120 -9.25 -3.21 10.76
C LEU A 120 -9.86 -2.48 9.55
N LYS A 121 -9.65 -3.02 8.35
CA LYS A 121 -10.26 -2.48 7.13
C LYS A 121 -10.57 -3.61 6.15
N PRO A 122 -11.83 -4.09 6.11
CA PRO A 122 -12.23 -5.15 5.21
C PRO A 122 -12.02 -4.74 3.75
N ARG A 123 -11.39 -5.62 2.97
CA ARG A 123 -11.24 -5.49 1.51
C ARG A 123 -11.26 -6.87 0.88
N GLU A 124 -11.65 -6.93 -0.39
CA GLU A 124 -11.76 -8.20 -1.12
C GLU A 124 -10.43 -8.95 -1.17
N ASP A 125 -9.33 -8.26 -1.47
CA ASP A 125 -7.97 -8.81 -1.52
C ASP A 125 -7.51 -9.37 -0.17
N ARG A 126 -7.83 -8.69 0.92
CA ARG A 126 -7.52 -9.14 2.29
C ARG A 126 -8.34 -10.36 2.69
N GLY A 127 -9.63 -10.35 2.39
CA GLY A 127 -10.49 -11.53 2.60
C GLY A 127 -10.03 -12.73 1.77
N ALA A 128 -9.60 -12.50 0.52
CA ALA A 128 -9.03 -13.53 -0.34
C ALA A 128 -7.71 -14.08 0.24
N ALA A 129 -6.84 -13.23 0.79
CA ALA A 129 -5.61 -13.65 1.45
C ALA A 129 -5.89 -14.54 2.68
N VAL A 130 -6.86 -14.16 3.53
CA VAL A 130 -7.28 -15.00 4.67
C VAL A 130 -7.77 -16.37 4.19
N ARG A 131 -8.68 -16.40 3.20
CA ARG A 131 -9.20 -17.67 2.65
C ARG A 131 -8.08 -18.54 2.07
N ARG A 132 -7.17 -17.95 1.30
CA ARG A 132 -6.03 -18.63 0.71
C ARG A 132 -5.16 -19.29 1.77
N VAL A 133 -4.79 -18.56 2.82
CA VAL A 133 -3.97 -19.11 3.91
C VAL A 133 -4.70 -20.24 4.65
N LEU A 134 -6.02 -20.11 4.89
CA LEU A 134 -6.80 -21.18 5.51
C LEU A 134 -6.85 -22.46 4.66
N ILE A 135 -6.93 -22.32 3.33
CA ILE A 135 -6.85 -23.45 2.40
C ILE A 135 -5.47 -24.10 2.44
N LYS A 136 -4.38 -23.30 2.42
CA LYS A 136 -3.00 -23.80 2.55
C LYS A 136 -2.78 -24.59 3.85
N GLN A 137 -3.43 -24.17 4.93
CA GLN A 137 -3.39 -24.86 6.22
C GLN A 137 -4.32 -26.09 6.31
N GLY A 138 -5.16 -26.35 5.30
CA GLY A 138 -6.16 -27.42 5.33
C GLY A 138 -7.35 -27.17 6.26
N LYS A 139 -7.47 -25.94 6.80
CA LYS A 139 -8.58 -25.53 7.69
C LYS A 139 -9.86 -25.19 6.92
N LEU A 140 -9.73 -24.89 5.64
CA LEU A 140 -10.84 -24.53 4.75
C LEU A 140 -10.76 -25.37 3.48
N LYS A 141 -11.89 -25.92 3.05
CA LYS A 141 -12.04 -26.55 1.74
C LYS A 141 -12.42 -25.48 0.72
N GLU A 142 -12.00 -25.70 -0.52
CA GLU A 142 -12.33 -24.83 -1.65
C GLU A 142 -13.82 -24.74 -1.94
#